data_AF-A0A5C7Z274-F1
#
_entry.id   AF-A0A5C7Z274-F1
#
_cell.length_a   1.000
_cell.length_b   1.000
_cell.length_c   1.000
_cell.angle_alpha   90.00
_cell.angle_beta   90.00
_cell.angle_gamma   90.00
#
_symmetry.space_group_name_H-M   'P 1'
#
loop_
_entity.id
_entity.type
_entity.pdbx_description
1 polymer ?
#
loop_
_entity_poly.entity_id
_entity_poly.type
_entity_poly.pdbx_seq_one_letter_code
_entity_poly.pdbx_strand_id
1 'polypeptide(L)'
;MNTNLLFDFTVNKENRTIHVKREFAVDVPLVWKAWTTAELLDQWWAPLPYQNKTKALDFREGGAWLYAMISPENQIHWSRFDYEKIETEKSYTGLDAFCDEAGTINADFSRMHWQNIFSKSSNGTVVNITIQV
;
A
#
# COMPACT_ATOMS: atom_id res chain seq x y z
N MET A 1 24.79 -6.36 11.04
CA MET A 1 25.05 -5.71 9.73
C MET A 1 24.05 -4.58 9.59
N ASN A 2 24.50 -3.31 9.65
CA ASN A 2 23.67 -2.17 9.25
C ASN A 2 23.85 -2.01 7.73
N THR A 3 23.02 -2.68 6.96
CA THR A 3 22.80 -2.27 5.57
C THR A 3 22.03 -0.96 5.61
N ASN A 4 22.67 0.14 5.22
CA ASN A 4 21.99 1.42 4.96
C ASN A 4 21.06 1.22 3.75
N LEU A 5 19.89 0.64 4.00
CA LEU A 5 18.86 0.48 2.98
C LEU A 5 18.30 1.85 2.63
N LEU A 6 18.10 2.07 1.33
CA LEU A 6 17.52 3.32 0.85
C LEU A 6 16.13 3.54 1.44
N PHE A 7 15.91 4.74 1.97
CA PHE A 7 14.60 5.30 2.25
C PHE A 7 14.61 6.77 1.84
N ASP A 8 13.80 7.10 0.86
CA ASP A 8 13.64 8.47 0.35
C ASP A 8 12.16 8.75 0.10
N PHE A 9 11.73 9.98 0.35
CA PHE A 9 10.38 10.42 0.02
C PHE A 9 10.39 11.88 -0.40
N THR A 10 9.59 12.20 -1.42
CA THR A 10 9.44 13.56 -1.93
C THR A 10 7.96 13.91 -2.06
N VAL A 11 7.64 15.17 -1.81
CA VAL A 11 6.27 15.70 -1.90
C VAL A 11 6.28 16.85 -2.90
N ASN A 12 5.52 16.71 -3.98
CA ASN A 12 5.27 17.76 -4.94
C ASN A 12 3.86 18.33 -4.71
N LYS A 13 3.79 19.53 -4.12
CA LYS A 13 2.52 20.18 -3.79
C LYS A 13 1.78 20.73 -5.01
N GLU A 14 2.51 21.15 -6.04
CA GLU A 14 1.94 21.70 -7.27
C GLU A 14 1.19 20.61 -8.05
N ASN A 15 1.79 19.42 -8.15
CA ASN A 15 1.23 18.26 -8.85
C ASN A 15 0.40 17.33 -7.96
N ARG A 16 0.31 17.63 -6.65
CA ARG A 16 -0.37 16.82 -5.63
C ARG A 16 0.11 15.37 -5.63
N THR A 17 1.43 15.19 -5.74
CA THR A 17 2.07 13.88 -5.86
C THR A 17 3.02 13.63 -4.71
N ILE A 18 3.01 12.41 -4.19
CA ILE A 18 3.99 11.91 -3.23
C ILE A 18 4.73 10.75 -3.89
N HIS A 19 6.06 10.76 -3.82
CA HIS A 19 6.89 9.63 -4.20
C HIS A 19 7.59 9.09 -2.97
N VAL A 20 7.55 7.76 -2.79
CA VAL A 20 8.28 7.04 -1.75
C VAL A 20 9.13 5.98 -2.42
N LYS A 21 10.40 5.90 -2.04
CA LYS A 21 11.33 4.88 -2.54
C LYS A 21 11.98 4.18 -1.35
N ARG A 22 11.81 2.86 -1.29
CA ARG A 22 12.31 2.05 -0.17
C ARG A 22 12.98 0.79 -0.66
N GLU A 23 14.13 0.46 -0.08
CA GLU A 23 14.87 -0.76 -0.36
C GLU A 23 14.70 -1.80 0.77
N PHE A 24 14.63 -3.07 0.37
CA PHE A 24 14.50 -4.23 1.25
C PHE A 24 15.59 -5.24 0.90
N ALA A 25 16.25 -5.79 1.92
CA ALA A 25 17.34 -6.75 1.78
C ALA A 25 16.87 -8.19 1.46
N VAL A 26 15.87 -8.33 0.59
CA VAL A 26 15.24 -9.60 0.19
C VAL A 26 14.78 -9.52 -1.27
N ASP A 27 14.61 -10.68 -1.90
CA ASP A 27 14.21 -10.77 -3.31
C ASP A 27 12.76 -10.35 -3.56
N VAL A 28 12.50 -9.93 -4.81
CA VAL A 28 11.22 -9.38 -5.27
C VAL A 28 10.02 -10.25 -4.91
N PRO A 29 10.04 -11.59 -5.06
CA PRO A 29 8.88 -12.42 -4.72
C PRO A 29 8.45 -12.30 -3.24
N LEU A 30 9.40 -12.13 -2.31
CA LEU A 30 9.08 -11.98 -0.89
C LEU A 30 8.49 -10.61 -0.58
N VAL A 31 9.05 -9.55 -1.19
CA VAL A 31 8.49 -8.20 -1.06
C VAL A 31 7.11 -8.14 -1.72
N TRP A 32 6.95 -8.67 -2.92
CA TRP A 32 5.66 -8.77 -3.59
C TRP A 32 4.61 -9.47 -2.72
N LYS A 33 4.96 -10.61 -2.12
CA LYS A 33 4.06 -11.34 -1.21
C LYS A 33 3.61 -10.48 -0.03
N ALA A 34 4.51 -9.68 0.55
CA ALA A 34 4.18 -8.80 1.68
C ALA A 34 3.18 -7.67 1.33
N TRP A 35 3.00 -7.33 0.05
CA TRP A 35 2.04 -6.33 -0.44
C TRP A 35 0.74 -6.95 -0.95
N THR A 36 0.70 -8.27 -1.15
CA THR A 36 -0.38 -8.96 -1.89
C THR A 36 -1.02 -10.09 -1.09
N THR A 37 -0.61 -10.29 0.17
CA THR A 37 -1.14 -11.29 1.09
C THR A 37 -1.69 -10.59 2.33
N ALA A 38 -2.96 -10.85 2.64
CA ALA A 38 -3.69 -10.20 3.74
C ALA A 38 -2.95 -10.33 5.09
N GLU A 39 -2.53 -11.54 5.44
CA GLU A 39 -1.87 -11.84 6.71
C GLU A 39 -0.50 -11.16 6.85
N LEU A 40 0.14 -10.81 5.73
CA LEU A 40 1.40 -10.07 5.74
C LEU A 40 1.17 -8.56 5.76
N LEU A 41 0.20 -8.05 4.99
CA LEU A 41 -0.20 -6.65 5.03
C LEU A 41 -0.61 -6.23 6.44
N ASP A 42 -1.36 -7.07 7.14
CA ASP A 42 -1.83 -6.81 8.51
C ASP A 42 -0.68 -6.58 9.51
N GLN A 43 0.53 -7.04 9.22
CA GLN A 43 1.70 -6.88 10.09
C GLN A 43 2.41 -5.52 9.97
N TRP A 44 2.22 -4.79 8.86
CA TRP A 44 3.03 -3.59 8.60
C TRP A 44 2.31 -2.41 7.94
N TRP A 45 1.13 -2.61 7.35
CA TRP A 45 0.48 -1.58 6.53
C TRP A 45 0.05 -0.35 7.33
N ALA A 46 -0.52 -0.56 8.53
CA ALA A 46 -0.92 0.55 9.39
C ALA A 46 0.31 1.18 10.08
N PRO A 47 0.36 2.51 10.18
CA PRO A 47 1.41 3.17 10.94
C PRO A 47 1.26 2.86 12.44
N LEU A 48 2.36 2.61 13.14
CA LEU A 48 2.31 2.51 14.60
C LEU A 48 1.78 3.83 15.21
N PRO A 49 0.91 3.78 16.24
CA PRO A 49 0.50 2.60 17.00
C PRO A 49 -0.77 1.88 16.49
N TYR A 50 -1.27 2.22 15.30
CA TYR A 50 -2.45 1.56 14.73
C TYR A 50 -2.12 0.13 14.29
N GLN A 51 -3.15 -0.71 14.27
CA GLN A 51 -3.09 -2.07 13.74
C GLN A 51 -3.95 -2.18 12.48
N ASN A 52 -3.42 -2.86 11.47
CA ASN A 52 -4.19 -3.16 10.27
C ASN A 52 -4.93 -4.48 10.43
N LYS A 53 -6.18 -4.53 9.98
CA LYS A 53 -6.98 -5.75 9.94
C LYS A 53 -7.70 -5.86 8.61
N THR A 54 -7.35 -6.88 7.84
CA THR A 54 -8.00 -7.16 6.56
C THR A 54 -9.37 -7.80 6.80
N LYS A 55 -10.42 -7.26 6.16
CA LYS A 55 -11.76 -7.86 6.13
C LYS A 55 -11.94 -8.76 4.91
N ALA A 56 -11.47 -8.30 3.75
CA ALA A 56 -11.46 -9.10 2.53
C ALA A 56 -10.36 -8.60 1.59
N LEU A 57 -9.69 -9.53 0.90
CA LEU A 57 -8.70 -9.22 -0.13
C LEU A 57 -8.99 -10.08 -1.37
N ASP A 58 -9.35 -9.44 -2.47
CA ASP A 58 -9.46 -10.01 -3.82
C ASP A 58 -8.38 -9.40 -4.70
N PHE A 59 -7.16 -9.96 -4.64
CA PHE A 59 -5.99 -9.44 -5.35
C PHE A 59 -5.99 -9.88 -6.83
N ARG A 60 -6.75 -9.16 -7.65
CA ARG A 60 -6.81 -9.30 -9.12
C ARG A 60 -7.23 -7.97 -9.74
N GLU A 61 -7.06 -7.81 -11.05
CA GLU A 61 -7.60 -6.65 -11.75
C GLU A 61 -9.13 -6.58 -11.60
N GLY A 62 -9.65 -5.42 -11.20
CA GLY A 62 -11.04 -5.20 -10.83
C GLY A 62 -11.47 -5.82 -9.49
N GLY A 63 -10.54 -6.43 -8.75
CA GLY A 63 -10.71 -6.86 -7.37
C GLY A 63 -10.47 -5.72 -6.38
N ALA A 64 -10.65 -5.99 -5.09
CA ALA A 64 -10.49 -4.98 -4.05
C ALA A 64 -9.96 -5.54 -2.74
N TRP A 65 -9.30 -4.67 -1.98
CA TRP A 65 -8.90 -4.89 -0.61
C TRP A 65 -9.71 -3.98 0.31
N LEU A 66 -10.47 -4.58 1.23
CA LEU A 66 -11.21 -3.89 2.28
C LEU A 66 -10.54 -4.18 3.62
N TYR A 67 -10.11 -3.13 4.30
CA TYR A 67 -9.36 -3.24 5.55
C TYR A 67 -9.72 -2.12 6.52
N ALA A 68 -9.41 -2.38 7.79
CA ALA A 68 -9.57 -1.43 8.87
C ALA A 68 -8.22 -1.11 9.49
N MET A 69 -7.98 0.17 9.78
CA MET A 69 -6.93 0.60 10.71
C MET A 69 -7.58 0.86 12.08
N ILE A 70 -7.08 0.17 13.10
CA ILE A 70 -7.62 0.21 14.46
C ILE A 70 -6.65 0.97 15.36
N SER A 71 -7.12 2.03 16.02
CA SER A 71 -6.32 2.82 16.96
C SER A 71 -6.13 2.10 18.32
N PRO A 72 -5.19 2.54 19.16
CA PRO A 72 -5.03 2.03 20.53
C PRO A 72 -6.28 2.17 21.41
N GLU A 73 -7.12 3.17 21.12
CA GLU A 73 -8.39 3.44 21.79
C GLU A 73 -9.57 2.64 21.18
N ASN A 74 -9.29 1.70 20.27
CA ASN A 74 -10.25 0.91 19.51
C ASN A 74 -11.14 1.72 18.55
N GLN A 75 -10.67 2.89 18.09
CA GLN A 75 -11.33 3.57 16.97
C GLN A 75 -11.02 2.83 15.66
N ILE A 76 -12.03 2.68 14.80
CA ILE A 76 -11.91 1.91 13.56
C ILE A 76 -12.07 2.86 12.37
N HIS A 77 -11.04 2.90 11.52
CA HIS A 77 -11.07 3.63 10.25
C HIS A 77 -11.05 2.63 9.10
N TRP A 78 -12.07 2.69 8.25
CA TRP A 78 -12.20 1.79 7.11
C TRP A 78 -11.64 2.42 5.84
N SER A 79 -10.90 1.60 5.10
CA SER A 79 -10.33 1.96 3.81
C SER A 79 -10.53 0.83 2.80
N ARG A 80 -10.65 1.23 1.53
CA ARG A 80 -10.80 0.33 0.40
C ARG A 80 -9.80 0.69 -0.70
N PHE A 81 -9.07 -0.31 -1.17
CA PHE A 81 -8.21 -0.23 -2.34
C PHE A 81 -8.84 -1.02 -3.50
N ASP A 82 -9.18 -0.36 -4.60
CA ASP A 82 -9.64 -1.03 -5.82
C ASP A 82 -8.46 -1.21 -6.79
N TYR A 83 -8.14 -2.45 -7.16
CA TYR A 83 -7.03 -2.76 -8.05
C TYR A 83 -7.41 -2.56 -9.52
N GLU A 84 -6.58 -1.82 -10.25
CA GLU A 84 -6.82 -1.50 -11.67
C GLU A 84 -5.96 -2.35 -12.60
N LYS A 85 -4.64 -2.40 -12.37
CA LYS A 85 -3.69 -3.17 -13.17
C LYS A 85 -2.74 -3.94 -12.28
N ILE A 86 -2.40 -5.16 -12.67
CA ILE A 86 -1.47 -6.02 -11.92
C ILE A 86 -0.53 -6.72 -12.89
N GLU A 87 0.76 -6.46 -12.71
CA GLU A 87 1.84 -7.24 -13.32
C GLU A 87 2.58 -7.96 -12.19
N THR A 88 2.34 -9.27 -12.06
CA THR A 88 2.91 -10.11 -10.99
C THR A 88 4.43 -9.88 -10.84
N GLU A 89 4.85 -9.61 -9.61
CA GLU A 89 6.24 -9.33 -9.21
C GLU A 89 6.89 -8.12 -9.92
N LYS A 90 6.10 -7.24 -10.54
CA LYS A 90 6.59 -6.03 -11.21
C LYS A 90 5.87 -4.78 -10.73
N SER A 91 4.54 -4.77 -10.77
CA SER A 91 3.79 -3.57 -10.45
C SER A 91 2.31 -3.86 -10.13
N TYR A 92 1.69 -2.94 -9.40
CA TYR A 92 0.24 -2.81 -9.41
C TYR A 92 -0.18 -1.34 -9.31
N THR A 93 -1.34 -1.02 -9.87
CA THR A 93 -2.01 0.27 -9.71
C THR A 93 -3.40 0.11 -9.13
N GLY A 94 -3.92 1.17 -8.53
CA GLY A 94 -5.29 1.20 -8.07
C GLY A 94 -5.64 2.46 -7.33
N LEU A 95 -6.86 2.48 -6.81
CA LEU A 95 -7.44 3.63 -6.14
C LEU A 95 -7.70 3.32 -4.66
N ASP A 96 -7.05 4.06 -3.77
CA ASP A 96 -7.33 4.05 -2.34
C ASP A 96 -8.43 5.05 -2.00
N ALA A 97 -9.30 4.70 -1.06
CA ALA A 97 -10.40 5.54 -0.62
C ALA A 97 -10.77 5.26 0.84
N PHE A 98 -11.16 6.31 1.56
CA PHE A 98 -11.90 6.16 2.81
C PHE A 98 -13.30 5.61 2.52
N CYS A 99 -13.76 4.70 3.37
CA CYS A 99 -15.07 4.07 3.24
C CYS A 99 -15.68 3.78 4.61
N ASP A 100 -16.86 3.17 4.61
CA ASP A 100 -17.44 2.54 5.80
C ASP A 100 -17.10 1.04 5.88
N GLU A 101 -17.63 0.37 6.90
CA GLU A 101 -17.42 -1.06 7.11
C GLU A 101 -17.96 -1.95 5.96
N ALA A 102 -18.98 -1.50 5.23
CA ALA A 102 -19.52 -2.20 4.08
C ALA A 102 -18.67 -2.00 2.81
N GLY A 103 -17.68 -1.11 2.87
CA GLY A 103 -16.85 -0.72 1.74
C GLY A 103 -17.52 0.31 0.84
N THR A 104 -18.56 1.01 1.32
CA THR A 104 -19.16 2.15 0.62
C THR A 104 -18.22 3.35 0.74
N ILE A 105 -17.74 3.83 -0.41
CA ILE A 105 -16.76 4.91 -0.50
C ILE A 105 -17.36 6.22 0.03
N ASN A 106 -16.60 6.94 0.85
CA ASN A 106 -16.95 8.27 1.30
C ASN A 106 -16.69 9.29 0.17
N ALA A 107 -17.76 9.88 -0.36
CA ALA A 107 -17.71 10.84 -1.46
C ALA A 107 -17.16 12.23 -1.07
N ASP A 108 -17.03 12.52 0.22
CA ASP A 108 -16.47 13.80 0.71
C ASP A 108 -14.95 13.91 0.47
N PHE A 109 -14.30 12.78 0.21
CA PHE A 109 -12.85 12.71 -0.04
C PHE A 109 -12.56 12.21 -1.45
N SER A 110 -11.59 12.85 -2.11
CA SER A 110 -11.04 12.34 -3.37
C SER A 110 -10.31 11.02 -3.13
N ARG A 111 -10.43 10.11 -4.10
CA ARG A 111 -9.66 8.87 -4.13
C ARG A 111 -8.21 9.17 -4.50
N MET A 112 -7.29 8.40 -3.94
CA MET A 112 -5.87 8.49 -4.24
C MET A 112 -5.51 7.42 -5.26
N HIS A 113 -4.89 7.79 -6.37
CA HIS A 113 -4.32 6.83 -7.30
C HIS A 113 -2.90 6.44 -6.84
N TRP A 114 -2.69 5.13 -6.67
CA TRP A 114 -1.43 4.55 -6.24
C TRP A 114 -0.82 3.74 -7.37
N GLN A 115 0.49 3.87 -7.54
CA GLN A 115 1.31 2.97 -8.36
C GLN A 115 2.46 2.45 -7.52
N ASN A 116 2.58 1.12 -7.43
CA ASN A 116 3.70 0.44 -6.77
C ASN A 116 4.51 -0.31 -7.82
N ILE A 117 5.81 -0.07 -7.89
CA ILE A 117 6.73 -0.73 -8.82
C ILE A 117 7.83 -1.41 -8.02
N PHE A 118 8.01 -2.70 -8.25
CA PHE A 118 8.99 -3.57 -7.61
C PHE A 118 10.11 -3.84 -8.61
N SER A 119 11.35 -3.57 -8.22
CA SER A 119 12.51 -3.83 -9.05
C SER A 119 13.67 -4.39 -8.24
N LYS A 120 14.44 -5.28 -8.88
CA LYS A 120 15.65 -5.82 -8.28
C LYS A 120 16.70 -4.72 -8.12
N SER A 121 17.38 -4.68 -6.98
CA SER A 121 18.59 -3.89 -6.74
C SER A 121 19.80 -4.79 -6.51
N SER A 122 20.98 -4.20 -6.31
CA SER A 122 22.18 -4.96 -5.93
C SER A 122 22.05 -5.63 -4.56
N ASN A 123 21.21 -5.10 -3.67
CA ASN A 123 21.08 -5.54 -2.28
C ASN A 123 19.74 -6.21 -1.97
N GLY A 124 18.86 -6.38 -2.96
CA GLY A 124 17.54 -6.99 -2.80
C GLY A 124 16.52 -6.37 -3.74
N THR A 125 15.53 -5.67 -3.17
CA THR A 125 14.39 -5.11 -3.89
C THR A 125 14.18 -3.65 -3.54
N VAL A 126 13.91 -2.82 -4.54
CA VAL A 126 13.41 -1.45 -4.36
C VAL A 126 11.95 -1.42 -4.74
N VAL A 127 11.13 -0.82 -3.86
CA VAL A 127 9.74 -0.47 -4.14
C VAL A 127 9.66 1.04 -4.34
N ASN A 128 9.17 1.45 -5.51
CA ASN A 128 8.85 2.84 -5.82
C ASN A 128 7.33 2.99 -5.77
N ILE A 129 6.85 3.87 -4.91
CA ILE A 129 5.44 4.14 -4.68
C ILE A 129 5.16 5.57 -5.11
N THR A 130 4.20 5.75 -6.01
CA THR A 130 3.69 7.06 -6.42
C THR A 130 2.24 7.16 -6.01
N ILE A 131 1.90 8.22 -5.28
CA ILE A 131 0.54 8.50 -4.81
C ILE A 131 0.13 9.86 -5.36
N GLN A 132 -1.05 9.94 -5.98
CA GLN A 132 -1.56 11.18 -6.56
C GLN A 132 -3.07 11.33 -6.33
N VAL A 133 -3.50 12.57 -6.10
CA VAL A 133 -4.92 12.99 -6.01
C VAL A 133 -5.31 13.81 -7.23
#